data_AF-A0A2E0WPY6-F1
#
_entry.id   AF-A0A2E0WPY6-F1
#
_cell.length_a   1.000
_cell.length_b   1.000
_cell.length_c   1.000
_cell.angle_alpha   90.00
_cell.angle_beta   90.00
_cell.angle_gamma   90.00
#
_symmetry.space_group_name_H-M   'P 1'
#
loop_
_entity.id
_entity.type
_entity.pdbx_description
1 polymer ?
#
loop_
_entity_poly.entity_id
_entity_poly.type
_entity_poly.pdbx_seq_one_letter_code
_entity_poly.pdbx_strand_id
1 'polypeptide(L)' 'MQLFGKTRDTLWTLIAAPTIWAAHFLLSYVLAAFRCAPNAEVFKPIPGARITIGAITIIALVLVALICRRA' A
#
# COMPACT_ATOMS: atom_id res chain seq x y z
N MET A 1 21.86 -4.36 13.90
CA MET A 1 21.60 -4.96 12.57
C MET A 1 21.43 -3.84 11.56
N GLN A 2 22.47 -3.50 10.81
CA GLN A 2 22.35 -2.75 9.56
C GLN A 2 22.42 -3.79 8.44
N LEU A 3 21.27 -4.34 8.05
CA LEU A 3 21.16 -5.37 7.01
C LEU A 3 21.46 -4.84 5.60
N PHE A 4 21.43 -3.51 5.44
CA PHE A 4 21.73 -2.79 4.23
C PHE A 4 22.81 -1.76 4.58
N GLY A 5 23.82 -1.60 3.72
CA GLY A 5 24.95 -0.68 3.93
C GLY A 5 24.50 0.76 4.19
N LYS A 6 25.43 1.63 4.61
CA LYS A 6 25.12 3.02 4.98
C LYS A 6 24.53 3.80 3.79
N THR A 7 23.20 3.90 3.76
CA THR A 7 22.42 4.75 2.87
C THR A 7 22.78 6.22 3.04
N ARG A 8 22.82 7.00 1.94
CA ARG A 8 22.76 8.46 2.06
C ARG A 8 21.35 8.83 2.48
N ASP A 9 21.16 9.11 3.76
CA ASP A 9 19.89 9.58 4.31
C ASP A 9 19.51 10.91 3.65
N THR A 10 18.65 10.84 2.64
CA THR A 10 18.02 12.02 2.04
C THR A 10 16.60 12.11 2.55
N LEU A 11 16.03 13.31 2.54
CA LEU A 11 14.62 13.50 2.93
C LEU A 11 13.70 12.56 2.12
N TRP A 12 14.05 12.28 0.86
CA TRP A 12 13.32 11.36 0.00
C TRP A 12 13.35 9.90 0.47
N THR A 13 14.51 9.37 0.89
CA THR A 13 14.62 7.99 1.37
C THR A 13 13.91 7.79 2.71
N LEU A 14 13.77 8.85 3.50
CA LEU A 14 13.04 8.85 4.77
C LEU A 14 11.51 8.85 4.60
N ILE A 15 10.96 9.67 3.69
CA ILE A 15 9.49 9.82 3.58
C ILE A 15 8.85 8.88 2.57
N ALA A 16 9.58 8.36 1.58
CA ALA A 16 8.96 7.65 0.47
C ALA A 16 8.21 6.38 0.89
N ALA A 17 8.81 5.55 1.75
CA ALA A 17 8.17 4.34 2.25
C ALA A 17 6.86 4.62 3.02
N PRO A 18 6.82 5.49 4.04
CA PRO A 18 5.57 5.81 4.72
C PRO A 18 4.54 6.51 3.81
N THR A 19 4.97 7.35 2.85
CA THR A 19 4.05 7.97 1.88
C THR A 19 3.40 6.94 0.95
N ILE A 20 4.16 5.96 0.45
CA ILE A 20 3.61 4.88 -0.39
C ILE A 20 2.59 4.05 0.39
N TRP A 21 2.88 3.74 1.65
CA TRP A 21 1.95 2.99 2.49
C TRP A 21 0.66 3.78 2.79
N ALA A 22 0.78 5.08 3.04
CA ALA A 22 -0.38 5.96 3.20
C ALA A 22 -1.26 6.03 1.94
N ALA A 23 -0.64 6.13 0.75
CA ALA A 23 -1.37 6.09 -0.51
C ALA A 23 -2.06 4.73 -0.73
N HIS A 24 -1.39 3.62 -0.43
CA HIS A 24 -1.99 2.28 -0.46
C HIS A 24 -3.22 2.18 0.45
N PHE A 25 -3.12 2.68 1.69
CA PHE A 25 -4.22 2.70 2.64
C PHE A 25 -5.41 3.52 2.11
N LEU A 26 -5.16 4.74 1.63
CA LEU A 26 -6.21 5.62 1.11
C LEU A 26 -6.94 4.97 -0.07
N LEU A 27 -6.21 4.42 -1.04
CA LEU A 27 -6.79 3.76 -2.21
C LEU A 27 -7.64 2.54 -1.80
N SER A 28 -7.12 1.71 -0.89
CA SER A 28 -7.81 0.51 -0.40
C SER A 28 -9.08 0.87 0.36
N TYR A 29 -9.02 1.92 1.19
CA TYR A 29 -10.16 2.40 1.96
C TYR A 29 -11.26 2.95 1.04
N VAL A 30 -10.91 3.83 0.10
CA VAL A 30 -11.87 4.41 -0.85
C VAL A 30 -12.52 3.33 -1.71
N LEU A 31 -11.74 2.37 -2.22
CA LEU A 31 -12.25 1.24 -2.99
C LEU A 31 -13.23 0.39 -2.16
N ALA A 32 -12.87 0.05 -0.92
CA ALA A 32 -13.73 -0.72 -0.04
C ALA A 32 -15.02 0.04 0.28
N ALA A 33 -14.93 1.33 0.63
CA ALA A 33 -16.09 2.17 0.92
C ALA A 33 -17.04 2.25 -0.29
N PHE A 34 -16.51 2.49 -1.49
CA PHE A 34 -17.30 2.57 -2.71
C PHE A 34 -17.98 1.24 -3.07
N ARG A 35 -17.30 0.11 -2.83
CA ARG A 35 -17.85 -1.23 -3.08
C ARG A 35 -18.81 -1.71 -1.99
N CYS A 36 -18.70 -1.20 -0.77
CA CYS A 36 -19.59 -1.51 0.34
C CYS A 36 -20.86 -0.66 0.34
N ALA A 37 -20.80 0.61 -0.09
CA ALA A 37 -21.93 1.53 -0.08
C ALA A 37 -23.25 1.00 -0.70
N PRO A 38 -23.24 0.28 -1.84
CA PRO A 38 -24.47 -0.23 -2.44
C PRO A 38 -24.98 -1.55 -1.83
N ASN A 39 -24.29 -2.13 -0.85
CA ASN A 39 -24.67 -3.41 -0.27
C ASN A 39 -25.79 -3.22 0.76
N ALA A 40 -26.92 -3.92 0.57
CA ALA A 40 -28.01 -3.96 1.55
C ALA A 40 -27.73 -4.94 2.71
N GLU A 41 -26.95 -5.99 2.44
CA GLU A 41 -26.54 -6.97 3.45
C GLU A 41 -25.17 -6.61 4.04
N VAL A 42 -25.09 -6.56 5.36
CA VAL A 42 -23.87 -6.19 6.11
C VAL A 42 -22.67 -7.09 5.76
N PHE A 43 -22.92 -8.37 5.47
CA PHE A 43 -21.88 -9.36 5.19
C PHE A 43 -21.77 -9.74 3.71
N LYS A 44 -22.32 -8.93 2.82
CA LYS A 44 -22.23 -9.20 1.38
C LYS A 44 -20.77 -9.28 0.93
N PRO A 45 -20.33 -10.41 0.34
CA PRO A 45 -18.95 -10.55 -0.08
C PRO A 45 -18.63 -9.62 -1.25
N ILE A 46 -17.44 -9.00 -1.20
CA ILE A 46 -16.88 -8.12 -2.23
C ILE A 46 -15.57 -8.70 -2.82
N PRO A 47 -15.59 -9.92 -3.39
CA PRO A 47 -14.36 -10.65 -3.77
C PRO A 47 -13.50 -9.88 -4.76
N GLY A 48 -14.12 -9.17 -5.73
CA GLY A 48 -13.40 -8.30 -6.66
C GLY A 48 -12.60 -7.20 -5.96
N ALA A 49 -13.19 -6.53 -4.96
CA ALA A 49 -12.50 -5.51 -4.18
C ALA A 49 -11.31 -6.10 -3.41
N ARG A 50 -11.47 -7.31 -2.83
CA ARG A 50 -10.40 -7.99 -2.09
C ARG A 50 -9.21 -8.33 -2.99
N ILE A 51 -9.47 -8.84 -4.19
CA ILE A 51 -8.41 -9.14 -5.19
C ILE A 51 -7.70 -7.86 -5.62
N THR A 52 -8.45 -6.79 -5.91
CA THR A 52 -7.87 -5.51 -6.30
C THR A 52 -7.02 -4.90 -5.18
N ILE A 53 -7.49 -4.93 -3.92
CA ILE A 53 -6.70 -4.49 -2.76
C ILE A 53 -5.39 -5.28 -2.68
N GLY A 54 -5.45 -6.61 -2.79
CA GLY A 54 -4.25 -7.45 -2.80
C GLY A 54 -3.25 -7.07 -3.89
N ALA A 55 -3.73 -6.78 -5.10
CA ALA A 55 -2.88 -6.31 -6.19
C ALA A 55 -2.22 -4.95 -5.86
N ILE A 56 -2.98 -3.99 -5.31
CA ILE A 56 -2.44 -2.68 -4.89
C ILE A 56 -1.41 -2.86 -3.76
N THR A 57 -1.64 -3.78 -2.82
CA THR A 57 -0.68 -4.11 -1.76
C THR A 57 0.62 -4.63 -2.34
N ILE A 58 0.58 -5.57 -3.29
CA ILE A 58 1.78 -6.12 -3.95
C ILE A 58 2.55 -5.00 -4.65
N ILE A 59 1.87 -4.12 -5.39
CA ILE A 59 2.49 -2.97 -6.05
C ILE A 59 3.18 -2.06 -5.02
N ALA A 60 2.50 -1.72 -3.93
CA ALA A 60 3.06 -0.88 -2.87
C ALA A 60 4.31 -1.50 -2.24
N LEU A 61 4.27 -2.80 -1.94
CA LEU A 61 5.42 -3.53 -1.40
C LEU A 61 6.60 -3.59 -2.37
N VAL A 62 6.34 -3.79 -3.67
CA VAL A 62 7.39 -3.75 -4.71
C VAL A 62 8.04 -2.37 -4.75
N LEU A 63 7.26 -1.28 -4.72
CA LEU A 63 7.79 0.08 -4.70
C LEU A 63 8.65 0.35 -3.45
N VAL A 64 8.17 -0.05 -2.27
CA VAL A 64 8.92 0.07 -1.01
C VAL A 64 10.23 -0.74 -1.09
N ALA A 65 10.18 -1.97 -1.59
CA ALA A 65 11.36 -2.80 -1.76
C ALA A 65 12.37 -2.17 -2.74
N LEU A 66 11.90 -1.60 -3.85
CA LEU A 66 12.76 -0.90 -4.81
C LEU A 66 13.44 0.32 -4.18
N ILE A 67 12.74 1.08 -3.34
CA ILE A 67 13.32 2.22 -2.60
C ILE A 67 14.36 1.71 -1.60
N CYS A 68 14.04 0.69 -0.81
CA CYS A 68 14.99 0.11 0.15
C CYS A 68 16.24 -0.48 -0.52
N ARG A 69 16.17 -0.91 -1.79
CA ARG A 69 17.33 -1.38 -2.55
C ARG A 69 18.18 -0.24 -3.15
N ARG A 70 17.61 0.96 -3.28
CA ARG A 70 18.23 2.15 -3.87
C ARG A 70 18.82 3.09 -2.81
N ALA A 71 18.21 3.07 -1.62
CA ALA A 71 18.73 3.61 -0.38
C ALA A 71 20.00 2.83 0.01
#